data_AF-A0A3L7UH34-F1
#
_entry.id   AF-A0A3L7UH34-F1
#
_cell.length_a   1.000
_cell.length_b   1.000
_cell.length_c   1.000
_cell.angle_alpha   90.00
_cell.angle_beta   90.00
_cell.angle_gamma   90.00
#
_symmetry.space_group_name_H-M   'P 1'
#
loop_
_entity.id
_entity.type
_entity.pdbx_description
1 polymer ?
#
loop_
_entity_poly.entity_id
_entity_poly.type
_entity_poly.pdbx_seq_one_letter_code
_entity_poly.pdbx_strand_id
1 'polypeptide(L)'
;MSASLNRSLTIFVLATAMMVCKSGMAAEILWCTDIDDALHRAAASGQPVLMEFTAEWCVFCKKMEKSTFTNTDVAERISHDFVAVRVDADHNKDLVKDLGIKGLPAILIVTPELKVIERISGFQTPEALIPKLETVTASYASRGRAAKTVSAQNSPQRPMTAAPRPELFDPEPINPSRLTRKEQELETHTQPDSPREARRTEGDSAANRFDDVRSVASMKPTEFRVAAGDSDPDSFFKTISGEQEHRAVAEEKSAPAFDGLCLVSAVHGRELVKGTARSQVNYRGQTLYFSSSENKSRFLASPDTYWPMLDGACAMTLLEDEQRVAGSLEFAAVFRKHIWLFASQEAMQEFLRDPADIASTTTELTAELQR
;
A
#
# COMPACT_ATOMS: atom_id res chain seq x y z
N MET A 1 44.23 -57.76 50.95
CA MET A 1 43.70 -57.96 49.58
C MET A 1 42.58 -56.95 49.43
N SER A 2 42.84 -55.83 48.73
CA SER A 2 42.00 -54.63 48.84
C SER A 2 41.50 -54.19 47.47
N ALA A 3 40.17 -54.16 47.34
CA ALA A 3 39.32 -53.57 46.32
C ALA A 3 39.99 -52.94 45.07
N SER A 4 39.82 -53.63 43.93
CA SER A 4 39.92 -53.04 42.59
C SER A 4 38.57 -53.17 41.89
N LEU A 5 37.67 -52.20 42.09
CA LEU A 5 36.51 -51.95 41.23
C LEU A 5 36.00 -50.51 41.45
N ASN A 6 35.25 -49.96 40.48
CA ASN A 6 34.67 -48.60 40.49
C ASN A 6 35.63 -47.41 40.33
N ARG A 7 36.39 -47.36 39.22
CA ARG A 7 36.94 -46.09 38.66
C ARG A 7 36.48 -45.74 37.24
N SER A 8 35.94 -46.67 36.46
CA SER A 8 35.52 -46.38 35.07
C SER A 8 34.12 -45.80 34.91
N LEU A 9 33.22 -45.91 35.91
CA LEU A 9 31.82 -45.50 35.76
C LEU A 9 31.58 -43.99 35.99
N THR A 10 32.51 -43.29 36.64
CA THR A 10 32.34 -41.87 37.03
C THR A 10 32.64 -40.89 35.88
N ILE A 11 33.39 -41.31 34.86
CA ILE A 11 33.77 -40.45 33.73
C ILE A 11 32.63 -40.32 32.70
N PHE A 12 31.77 -41.33 32.57
CA PHE A 12 30.67 -41.31 31.61
C PHE A 12 29.46 -40.45 32.04
N VAL A 13 29.34 -40.13 33.34
CA VAL A 13 28.25 -39.32 33.89
C VAL A 13 28.50 -37.80 33.74
N LEU A 14 29.74 -37.39 33.49
CA LEU A 14 30.11 -35.98 33.32
C LEU A 14 30.06 -35.47 31.87
N ALA A 15 29.82 -36.35 30.89
CA ALA A 15 29.80 -36.00 29.46
C ALA A 15 28.40 -35.73 28.88
N THR A 16 27.33 -35.99 29.63
CA THR A 16 25.94 -35.92 29.13
C THR A 16 25.04 -35.07 30.04
N ALA A 17 25.17 -33.74 29.97
CA ALA A 17 24.08 -32.76 30.17
C ALA A 17 24.58 -31.30 30.26
N MET A 18 25.57 -30.88 29.45
CA MET A 18 25.71 -29.45 29.11
C MET A 18 24.71 -29.08 28.00
N MET A 19 23.46 -29.52 28.14
CA MET A 19 22.35 -29.08 27.30
C MET A 19 21.99 -27.67 27.77
N VAL A 20 22.74 -26.70 27.25
CA VAL A 20 22.36 -25.29 27.34
C VAL A 20 21.03 -25.18 26.62
N CYS A 21 19.94 -25.12 27.38
CA CYS A 21 18.70 -24.55 26.90
C CYS A 21 19.03 -23.13 26.45
N LYS A 22 19.19 -22.92 25.15
CA LYS A 22 18.96 -21.62 24.54
C LYS A 22 17.50 -21.29 24.84
N SER A 23 17.27 -20.58 25.93
CA SER A 23 16.00 -19.92 26.18
C SER A 23 15.80 -18.93 25.03
N GLY A 24 15.01 -19.33 24.04
CA GLY A 24 14.55 -18.46 22.99
C GLY A 24 13.64 -17.41 23.61
N MET A 25 14.22 -16.32 24.11
CA MET A 25 13.49 -15.07 24.14
C MET A 25 13.11 -14.78 22.70
N ALA A 26 11.82 -14.64 22.41
CA ALA A 26 11.37 -14.16 21.12
C ALA A 26 12.07 -12.83 20.86
N ALA A 27 12.96 -12.79 19.86
CA ALA A 27 13.66 -11.56 19.53
C ALA A 27 12.64 -10.54 19.03
N GLU A 28 12.63 -9.36 19.63
CA GLU A 28 11.86 -8.23 19.17
C GLU A 28 12.80 -7.25 18.48
N ILE A 29 12.32 -6.59 17.42
CA ILE A 29 13.09 -5.60 16.67
C ILE A 29 13.06 -4.27 17.44
N LEU A 30 14.23 -3.85 17.92
CA LEU A 30 14.41 -2.56 18.58
C LEU A 30 14.51 -1.43 17.55
N TRP A 31 13.36 -0.99 17.05
CA TRP A 31 13.23 0.12 16.11
C TRP A 31 13.60 1.47 16.75
N CYS A 32 14.63 2.14 16.22
CA CYS A 32 14.78 3.58 16.38
C CYS A 32 13.79 4.34 15.48
N THR A 33 13.50 5.59 15.82
CA THR A 33 12.82 6.57 14.93
C THR A 33 13.73 7.75 14.56
N ASP A 34 14.79 7.98 15.34
CA ASP A 34 15.84 8.95 15.03
C ASP A 34 16.89 8.30 14.12
N ILE A 35 17.18 8.96 12.99
CA ILE A 35 18.07 8.45 11.95
C ILE A 35 19.54 8.71 12.30
N ASP A 36 19.84 9.85 12.92
CA ASP A 36 21.21 10.21 13.29
C ASP A 36 21.70 9.36 14.46
N ASP A 37 20.83 9.07 15.45
CA ASP A 37 21.12 8.07 16.49
C ASP A 37 21.37 6.68 15.89
N ALA A 38 20.53 6.23 14.95
CA ALA A 38 20.71 4.93 14.31
C ALA A 38 22.05 4.82 13.56
N LEU A 39 22.46 5.87 12.85
CA LEU A 39 23.76 5.95 12.15
C LEU A 39 24.93 5.96 13.16
N HIS A 40 24.85 6.76 14.23
CA HIS A 40 25.87 6.77 15.28
C HIS A 40 26.00 5.42 16.00
N ARG A 41 24.88 4.77 16.33
CA ARG A 41 24.86 3.42 16.93
C ARG A 41 25.50 2.39 16.00
N ALA A 42 25.20 2.45 14.70
CA ALA A 42 25.78 1.56 13.70
C ALA A 42 27.29 1.77 13.51
N ALA A 43 27.77 3.01 13.55
CA ALA A 43 29.20 3.32 13.56
C ALA A 43 29.90 2.72 14.80
N ALA A 44 29.26 2.78 15.97
CA ALA A 44 29.79 2.25 17.21
C ALA A 44 29.77 0.71 17.30
N SER A 45 28.71 0.05 16.80
CA SER A 45 28.59 -1.41 16.80
C SER A 45 29.31 -2.08 15.63
N GLY A 46 29.61 -1.33 14.56
CA GLY A 46 30.15 -1.86 13.32
C GLY A 46 29.15 -2.67 12.49
N GLN A 47 27.85 -2.48 12.73
CA GLN A 47 26.74 -3.06 11.96
C GLN A 47 26.31 -2.10 10.83
N PRO A 48 25.61 -2.58 9.79
CA PRO A 48 24.86 -1.72 8.88
C PRO A 48 23.53 -1.27 9.50
N VAL A 49 22.96 -0.16 9.00
CA VAL A 49 21.62 0.29 9.37
C VAL A 49 20.59 -0.31 8.42
N LEU A 50 19.50 -0.85 8.95
CA LEU A 50 18.30 -1.23 8.20
C LEU A 50 17.25 -0.13 8.39
N MET A 51 16.98 0.63 7.34
CA MET A 51 16.00 1.72 7.31
C MET A 51 14.70 1.24 6.66
N GLU A 52 13.62 1.07 7.44
CA GLU A 52 12.28 0.82 6.90
C GLU A 52 11.54 2.15 6.67
N PHE A 53 11.19 2.44 5.42
CA PHE A 53 10.34 3.56 5.05
C PHE A 53 8.88 3.12 5.06
N THR A 54 8.05 3.82 5.83
CA THR A 54 6.66 3.48 6.13
C THR A 54 5.76 4.73 6.17
N ALA A 55 4.45 4.54 6.27
CA ALA A 55 3.47 5.62 6.48
C ALA A 55 2.15 5.08 7.06
N GLU A 56 1.40 5.91 7.79
CA GLU A 56 0.16 5.49 8.46
C GLU A 56 -0.96 5.04 7.50
N TRP A 57 -1.02 5.59 6.28
CA TRP A 57 -1.99 5.18 5.26
C TRP A 57 -1.56 3.91 4.50
N CYS A 58 -0.34 3.40 4.71
CA CYS A 58 0.23 2.30 3.95
C CYS A 58 -0.25 0.92 4.45
N VAL A 59 -1.25 0.35 3.75
CA VAL A 59 -1.81 -0.98 4.06
C VAL A 59 -0.72 -2.08 4.01
N PHE A 60 0.16 -2.05 3.01
CA PHE A 60 1.22 -3.04 2.86
C PHE A 60 2.32 -2.94 3.92
N CYS A 61 2.57 -1.74 4.46
CA CYS A 61 3.49 -1.54 5.57
C CYS A 61 2.91 -2.19 6.85
N LYS A 62 1.63 -1.94 7.13
CA LYS A 62 0.89 -2.60 8.24
C LYS A 62 0.77 -4.11 8.07
N LYS A 63 0.75 -4.61 6.83
CA LYS A 63 0.85 -6.06 6.52
C LYS A 63 2.25 -6.58 6.86
N MET A 64 3.31 -5.93 6.37
CA MET A 64 4.70 -6.32 6.60
C MET A 64 5.07 -6.32 8.09
N GLU A 65 4.61 -5.33 8.84
CA GLU A 65 4.75 -5.29 10.29
C GLU A 65 4.13 -6.53 10.96
N LYS A 66 2.91 -6.90 10.59
CA LYS A 66 2.15 -8.00 11.23
C LYS A 66 2.53 -9.41 10.78
N SER A 67 3.07 -9.58 9.56
CA SER A 67 3.43 -10.90 9.01
C SER A 67 4.92 -11.18 8.93
N THR A 68 5.74 -10.13 8.80
CA THR A 68 7.15 -10.28 8.40
C THR A 68 8.08 -9.84 9.52
N PHE A 69 7.86 -8.68 10.13
CA PHE A 69 8.68 -8.22 11.25
C PHE A 69 8.35 -8.91 12.58
N THR A 70 7.20 -9.58 12.69
CA THR A 70 6.82 -10.47 13.80
C THR A 70 7.30 -11.91 13.64
N ASN A 71 7.86 -12.29 12.47
CA ASN A 71 8.42 -13.62 12.27
C ASN A 71 9.74 -13.76 13.05
N THR A 72 9.87 -14.81 13.85
CA THR A 72 11.02 -15.00 14.75
C THR A 72 12.35 -14.99 14.01
N ASP A 73 12.47 -15.69 12.87
CA ASP A 73 13.73 -15.75 12.12
C ASP A 73 14.11 -14.37 11.57
N VAL A 74 13.14 -13.60 11.06
CA VAL A 74 13.36 -12.23 10.60
C VAL A 74 13.79 -11.33 11.77
N ALA A 75 13.10 -11.39 12.90
CA ALA A 75 13.35 -10.53 14.04
C ALA A 75 14.71 -10.85 14.71
N GLU A 76 15.07 -12.13 14.86
CA GLU A 76 16.40 -12.55 15.36
C GLU A 76 17.52 -11.99 14.48
N ARG A 77 17.38 -12.09 13.15
CA ARG A 77 18.37 -11.58 12.19
C ARG A 77 18.49 -10.07 12.23
N ILE A 78 17.37 -9.35 12.20
CA ILE A 78 17.38 -7.89 12.24
C ILE A 78 18.00 -7.39 13.56
N SER A 79 17.60 -7.94 14.70
CA SER A 79 18.11 -7.52 16.02
C SER A 79 19.56 -7.93 16.30
N HIS A 80 20.08 -8.98 15.65
CA HIS A 80 21.48 -9.41 15.80
C HIS A 80 22.44 -8.73 14.82
N ASP A 81 22.05 -8.57 13.55
CA ASP A 81 22.98 -8.15 12.49
C ASP A 81 22.87 -6.66 12.13
N PHE A 82 21.79 -5.96 12.48
CA PHE A 82 21.49 -4.60 12.01
C PHE A 82 21.15 -3.63 13.15
N VAL A 83 21.38 -2.33 12.91
CA VAL A 83 20.68 -1.29 13.66
C VAL A 83 19.41 -0.94 12.89
N ALA A 84 18.23 -1.25 13.45
CA ALA A 84 16.95 -1.02 12.81
C ALA A 84 16.42 0.40 13.09
N VAL A 85 16.00 1.11 12.04
CA VAL A 85 15.33 2.42 12.14
C VAL A 85 14.09 2.45 11.25
N ARG A 86 13.00 3.01 11.78
CA ARG A 86 11.73 3.20 11.10
C ARG A 86 11.57 4.67 10.74
N VAL A 87 11.36 4.94 9.46
CA VAL A 87 11.31 6.28 8.87
C VAL A 87 9.91 6.52 8.31
N ASP A 88 9.20 7.48 8.90
CA ASP A 88 7.93 7.95 8.36
C ASP A 88 8.19 8.80 7.11
N ALA A 89 7.72 8.32 5.96
CA ALA A 89 7.90 8.95 4.66
C ALA A 89 7.15 10.28 4.51
N ASP A 90 6.04 10.49 5.24
CA ASP A 90 5.30 11.75 5.20
C ASP A 90 6.02 12.86 5.98
N HIS A 91 6.78 12.50 7.02
CA HIS A 91 7.59 13.44 7.78
C HIS A 91 9.00 13.66 7.19
N ASN A 92 9.52 12.73 6.39
CA ASN A 92 10.90 12.74 5.86
C ASN A 92 10.98 12.90 4.33
N LYS A 93 10.19 13.80 3.74
CA LYS A 93 9.97 13.90 2.28
C LYS A 93 11.23 14.17 1.45
N ASP A 94 12.13 15.04 1.94
CA ASP A 94 13.37 15.35 1.23
C ASP A 94 14.32 14.14 1.23
N LEU A 95 14.46 13.45 2.37
CA LEU A 95 15.23 12.20 2.46
C LEU A 95 14.67 11.09 1.57
N VAL A 96 13.34 10.92 1.53
CA VAL A 96 12.63 9.99 0.63
C VAL A 96 12.97 10.30 -0.83
N LYS A 97 12.99 11.58 -1.22
CA LYS A 97 13.32 12.03 -2.57
C LYS A 97 14.80 11.84 -2.90
N ASP A 98 15.71 12.23 -2.03
CA ASP A 98 17.16 12.20 -2.26
C ASP A 98 17.69 10.76 -2.31
N LEU A 99 17.13 9.86 -1.50
CA LEU A 99 17.38 8.43 -1.57
C LEU A 99 16.59 7.75 -2.71
N GLY A 100 15.70 8.48 -3.41
CA GLY A 100 14.95 7.99 -4.58
C GLY A 100 13.89 6.93 -4.26
N ILE A 101 13.27 6.97 -3.08
CA ILE A 101 12.23 6.04 -2.64
C ILE A 101 10.94 6.32 -3.43
N LYS A 102 10.56 5.36 -4.29
CA LYS A 102 9.41 5.49 -5.21
C LYS A 102 8.08 4.94 -4.68
N GLY A 103 8.08 4.22 -3.57
CA GLY A 103 6.90 3.55 -3.01
C GLY A 103 7.18 2.90 -1.66
N LEU A 104 6.11 2.49 -0.96
CA LEU A 104 6.15 1.97 0.41
C LEU A 104 5.44 0.59 0.52
N PRO A 105 5.84 -0.29 1.46
CA PRO A 105 7.03 -0.16 2.30
C PRO A 105 8.30 -0.27 1.44
N ALA A 106 9.41 0.26 1.93
CA ALA A 106 10.72 0.06 1.32
C ALA A 106 11.77 -0.09 2.42
N ILE A 107 12.75 -0.96 2.21
CA ILE A 107 13.92 -1.09 3.08
C ILE A 107 15.15 -0.64 2.30
N LEU A 108 15.92 0.26 2.90
CA LEU A 108 17.31 0.50 2.51
C LEU A 108 18.22 -0.09 3.58
N ILE A 109 19.25 -0.81 3.15
CA ILE A 109 20.36 -1.17 4.04
C ILE A 109 21.53 -0.27 3.67
N VAL A 110 22.06 0.45 4.65
CA VAL A 110 23.08 1.48 4.45
C VAL A 110 24.28 1.27 5.39
N THR A 111 25.45 1.80 5.01
CA THR A 111 26.58 1.96 5.94
C THR A 111 26.29 3.08 6.94
N PRO A 112 27.06 3.19 8.05
CA PRO A 112 26.94 4.32 8.98
C PRO A 112 27.17 5.70 8.34
N GLU A 113 27.84 5.76 7.18
CA GLU A 113 28.01 6.97 6.36
C GLU A 113 26.86 7.19 5.35
N LEU A 114 25.69 6.58 5.60
CA LEU A 114 24.47 6.62 4.78
C LEU A 114 24.66 6.08 3.34
N LYS A 115 25.74 5.33 3.06
CA LYS A 115 25.96 4.74 1.73
C LYS A 115 25.09 3.51 1.53
N VAL A 116 24.22 3.53 0.52
CA VAL A 116 23.35 2.39 0.19
C VAL A 116 24.16 1.14 -0.17
N ILE A 117 23.86 0.05 0.52
CA ILE A 117 24.38 -1.30 0.29
C ILE A 117 23.36 -2.11 -0.51
N GLU A 118 22.09 -2.05 -0.13
CA GLU A 118 20.99 -2.83 -0.71
C GLU A 118 19.67 -2.05 -0.67
N ARG A 119 18.79 -2.30 -1.65
CA ARG A 119 17.49 -1.64 -1.81
C ARG A 119 16.39 -2.66 -2.07
N ILE A 120 15.51 -2.82 -1.09
CA ILE A 120 14.39 -3.77 -1.14
C ILE A 120 13.09 -2.98 -1.20
N SER A 121 12.44 -2.98 -2.36
CA SER A 121 11.21 -2.21 -2.60
C SER A 121 9.95 -3.09 -2.44
N GLY A 122 8.91 -2.53 -1.83
CA GLY A 122 7.61 -3.19 -1.64
C GLY A 122 7.58 -4.20 -0.49
N PHE A 123 6.37 -4.69 -0.21
CA PHE A 123 6.13 -5.74 0.80
C PHE A 123 7.00 -6.98 0.54
N GLN A 124 7.62 -7.50 1.60
CA GLN A 124 8.34 -8.78 1.57
C GLN A 124 7.68 -9.75 2.56
N THR A 125 7.62 -11.04 2.22
CA THR A 125 7.36 -12.12 3.18
C THR A 125 8.64 -12.49 3.93
N PRO A 126 8.59 -13.26 5.04
CA PRO A 126 9.79 -13.76 5.71
C PRO A 126 10.74 -14.50 4.77
N GLU A 127 10.21 -15.39 3.93
CA GLU A 127 10.96 -16.25 3.01
C GLU A 127 11.68 -15.44 1.92
N ALA A 128 11.09 -14.31 1.51
CA ALA A 128 11.69 -13.39 0.54
C ALA A 128 12.70 -12.42 1.17
N LEU A 129 12.55 -12.06 2.45
CA LEU A 129 13.40 -11.10 3.14
C LEU A 129 14.67 -11.74 3.71
N ILE A 130 14.55 -12.90 4.37
CA ILE A 130 15.66 -13.62 5.01
C ILE A 130 16.91 -13.79 4.11
N PRO A 131 16.83 -14.34 2.88
CA PRO A 131 18.01 -14.55 2.04
C PRO A 131 18.66 -13.23 1.57
N LYS A 132 17.89 -12.13 1.53
CA LYS A 132 18.43 -10.78 1.22
C LYS A 132 19.24 -10.26 2.41
N LEU A 133 18.71 -10.39 3.63
CA LEU A 133 19.43 -10.03 4.85
C LEU A 133 20.73 -10.85 4.98
N GLU A 134 20.68 -12.16 4.77
CA GLU A 134 21.87 -13.04 4.80
C GLU A 134 22.95 -12.62 3.81
N THR A 135 22.54 -12.36 2.56
CA THR A 135 23.44 -11.91 1.48
C THR A 135 24.16 -10.62 1.87
N VAL A 136 23.42 -9.67 2.47
CA VAL A 136 23.97 -8.39 2.90
C VAL A 136 24.87 -8.55 4.13
N THR A 137 24.47 -9.29 5.16
CA THR A 137 25.34 -9.57 6.33
C THR A 137 26.64 -10.24 5.91
N ALA A 138 26.59 -11.26 5.05
CA ALA A 138 27.78 -11.98 4.56
C ALA A 138 28.72 -11.05 3.77
N SER A 139 28.16 -10.25 2.85
CA SER A 139 28.89 -9.24 2.08
C SER A 139 29.54 -8.19 2.99
N TYR A 140 28.78 -7.63 3.94
CA TYR A 140 29.23 -6.57 4.83
C TYR A 140 30.33 -7.06 5.80
N ALA A 141 30.16 -8.24 6.40
CA ALA A 141 31.17 -8.85 7.25
C ALA A 141 32.48 -9.15 6.49
N SER A 142 32.41 -9.48 5.19
CA SER A 142 33.61 -9.64 4.36
C SER A 142 34.35 -8.31 4.14
N ARG A 143 33.62 -7.21 3.91
CA ARG A 143 34.16 -5.87 3.73
C ARG A 143 34.80 -5.33 5.01
N GLY A 144 34.18 -5.54 6.17
CA GLY A 144 34.75 -5.17 7.48
C GLY A 144 36.08 -5.89 7.77
N ARG A 145 36.21 -7.16 7.37
CA ARG A 145 37.49 -7.90 7.45
C ARG A 145 38.53 -7.35 6.48
N ALA A 146 38.17 -7.13 5.21
CA ALA A 146 39.08 -6.59 4.21
C ALA A 146 39.61 -5.19 4.59
N ALA A 147 38.74 -4.30 5.07
CA ALA A 147 39.13 -2.97 5.52
C ALA A 147 40.09 -3.00 6.72
N LYS A 148 39.88 -3.90 7.69
CA LYS A 148 40.84 -4.12 8.80
C LYS A 148 42.20 -4.64 8.31
N THR A 149 42.22 -5.57 7.35
CA THR A 149 43.49 -6.07 6.77
C THR A 149 44.27 -4.98 6.03
N VAL A 150 43.60 -4.14 5.24
CA VAL A 150 44.25 -3.04 4.51
C VAL A 150 44.74 -1.93 5.46
N SER A 151 43.97 -1.59 6.48
CA SER A 151 44.38 -0.60 7.49
C SER A 151 45.58 -1.06 8.34
N ALA A 152 45.69 -2.37 8.61
CA ALA A 152 46.86 -2.96 9.28
C ALA A 152 48.15 -2.93 8.42
N GLN A 153 48.03 -2.89 7.09
CA GLN A 153 49.17 -2.93 6.17
C GLN A 153 49.66 -1.54 5.73
N ASN A 154 48.87 -0.47 5.94
CA ASN A 154 49.23 0.88 5.51
C ASN A 154 49.32 1.87 6.69
N SER A 155 50.11 1.52 7.70
CA SER A 155 50.56 2.46 8.74
C SER A 155 51.89 3.10 8.34
N PRO A 156 51.94 4.40 7.99
CA PRO A 156 53.20 5.10 7.80
C PRO A 156 53.80 5.38 9.18
N GLN A 157 54.84 4.63 9.56
CA GLN A 157 55.65 4.97 10.72
C GLN A 157 56.39 6.29 10.44
N ARG A 158 55.94 7.39 11.04
CA ARG A 158 56.71 8.64 11.12
C ARG A 158 57.12 8.88 12.58
N PRO A 159 58.39 9.18 12.87
CA PRO A 159 58.86 9.35 14.25
C PRO A 159 58.15 10.48 14.98
N MET A 160 57.93 10.31 16.28
CA MET A 160 57.47 11.35 17.17
C MET A 160 58.59 12.38 17.41
N THR A 161 58.26 13.66 17.32
CA THR A 161 59.05 14.75 17.91
C THR A 161 58.08 15.65 18.67
N ALA A 162 58.42 16.04 19.90
CA ALA A 162 57.44 16.50 20.88
C ALA A 162 57.36 18.02 21.06
N ALA A 163 56.14 18.50 21.33
CA ALA A 163 55.79 19.74 22.04
C ALA A 163 56.09 21.10 21.33
N PRO A 164 55.37 22.21 21.65
CA PRO A 164 54.55 22.43 22.84
C PRO A 164 53.09 22.93 22.64
N ARG A 165 52.30 22.86 23.73
CA ARG A 165 51.09 23.66 24.02
C ARG A 165 51.50 25.14 24.22
N PRO A 166 50.62 26.17 24.11
CA PRO A 166 49.29 26.26 24.75
C PRO A 166 48.21 26.81 23.77
N GLU A 167 47.03 27.37 24.09
CA GLU A 167 46.32 27.78 25.32
C GLU A 167 44.87 27.21 25.34
N LEU A 168 43.92 27.89 26.01
CA LEU A 168 42.45 27.76 25.87
C LEU A 168 41.92 28.97 25.09
N PHE A 169 40.82 28.81 24.36
CA PHE A 169 39.96 29.94 23.95
C PHE A 169 38.62 29.82 24.67
N ASP A 170 38.34 30.78 25.56
CA ASP A 170 37.02 30.95 26.17
C ASP A 170 36.04 31.64 25.18
N PRO A 171 34.72 31.37 25.26
CA PRO A 171 33.73 31.99 24.38
C PRO A 171 33.19 33.31 24.95
N GLU A 172 33.09 34.35 24.12
CA GLU A 172 32.44 35.63 24.46
C GLU A 172 31.64 36.21 23.27
N PRO A 173 30.71 37.17 23.48
CA PRO A 173 29.30 36.82 23.35
C PRO A 173 28.57 37.47 22.17
N ILE A 174 27.35 36.97 21.90
CA ILE A 174 26.41 37.56 20.94
C ILE A 174 25.94 38.93 21.45
N ASN A 175 26.25 40.01 20.73
CA ASN A 175 25.70 41.35 20.97
C ASN A 175 24.63 41.70 19.91
N PRO A 176 23.36 41.91 20.29
CA PRO A 176 22.27 42.22 19.37
C PRO A 176 22.16 43.73 19.12
N SER A 177 22.76 44.23 18.04
CA SER A 177 22.66 45.66 17.66
C SER A 177 22.55 45.88 16.13
N ARG A 178 21.46 45.39 15.52
CA ARG A 178 21.05 45.79 14.16
C ARG A 178 19.53 45.85 13.97
N LEU A 179 18.85 46.58 14.85
CA LEU A 179 17.44 46.99 14.70
C LEU A 179 17.30 48.50 14.89
N THR A 180 16.29 49.09 14.25
CA THR A 180 16.06 50.53 14.04
C THR A 180 17.12 51.19 13.14
N ARG A 181 16.78 52.03 12.15
CA ARG A 181 15.86 53.16 12.23
C ARG A 181 15.38 53.58 10.83
N LYS A 182 14.11 53.25 10.49
CA LYS A 182 13.30 54.10 9.58
C LYS A 182 11.79 53.87 9.72
N GLU A 183 11.30 53.88 10.95
CA GLU A 183 10.00 54.47 11.25
C GLU A 183 10.27 55.86 11.85
N GLN A 184 10.08 56.89 11.02
CA GLN A 184 9.84 58.28 11.40
C GLN A 184 9.45 59.01 10.11
N GLU A 185 8.36 59.78 10.17
CA GLU A 185 7.64 60.39 9.02
C GLU A 185 6.90 59.34 8.15
N LEU A 186 5.62 59.02 8.38
CA LEU A 186 4.51 59.96 8.53
C LEU A 186 3.39 59.42 9.42
N GLU A 187 3.09 60.12 10.51
CA GLU A 187 1.90 59.89 11.33
C GLU A 187 0.63 60.34 10.57
N THR A 188 -0.49 59.64 10.71
CA THR A 188 -1.71 60.22 11.33
C THR A 188 -2.85 59.21 11.49
N HIS A 189 -3.32 59.08 12.75
CA HIS A 189 -4.71 58.80 13.18
C HIS A 189 -5.40 57.46 12.80
N THR A 190 -6.18 56.78 13.65
CA THR A 190 -6.44 56.84 15.12
C THR A 190 -6.98 55.46 15.57
N GLN A 191 -6.98 55.21 16.89
CA GLN A 191 -7.32 53.96 17.61
C GLN A 191 -8.67 53.26 17.31
N PRO A 192 -8.82 51.98 17.74
CA PRO A 192 -9.97 51.12 17.43
C PRO A 192 -11.11 51.23 18.45
N ASP A 193 -12.29 50.70 18.11
CA ASP A 193 -13.29 50.29 19.11
C ASP A 193 -14.22 49.17 18.63
N SER A 194 -14.56 48.28 19.57
CA SER A 194 -15.59 47.24 19.53
C SER A 194 -15.81 46.83 21.00
N PRO A 195 -17.00 46.41 21.48
CA PRO A 195 -18.18 45.94 20.73
C PRO A 195 -19.54 46.53 21.20
N ARG A 196 -20.65 46.21 20.52
CA ARG A 196 -21.92 45.86 21.21
C ARG A 196 -23.02 45.20 20.35
N GLU A 197 -23.89 44.51 21.09
CA GLU A 197 -24.94 43.58 20.71
C GLU A 197 -26.20 44.17 20.05
N ALA A 198 -27.02 43.25 19.50
CA ALA A 198 -28.46 43.35 19.24
C ALA A 198 -28.90 44.31 18.11
N ARG A 199 -29.81 43.89 17.21
CA ARG A 199 -31.16 43.38 17.53
C ARG A 199 -31.81 42.65 16.34
N ARG A 200 -32.79 41.79 16.63
CA ARG A 200 -33.74 41.20 15.65
C ARG A 200 -34.63 42.26 15.00
N THR A 201 -35.03 42.04 13.75
CA THR A 201 -36.41 42.34 13.30
C THR A 201 -36.85 41.34 12.24
N GLU A 202 -37.94 40.64 12.52
CA GLU A 202 -38.84 40.03 11.52
C GLU A 202 -39.61 41.17 10.79
N GLY A 203 -40.24 40.91 9.64
CA GLY A 203 -41.25 41.84 9.12
C GLY A 203 -41.41 41.95 7.59
N ASP A 204 -42.04 40.93 7.01
CA ASP A 204 -43.16 41.07 6.06
C ASP A 204 -43.04 41.60 4.60
N SER A 205 -43.43 40.68 3.70
CA SER A 205 -44.54 40.80 2.73
C SER A 205 -44.42 41.64 1.44
N ALA A 206 -44.20 40.90 0.33
CA ALA A 206 -45.14 40.86 -0.80
C ALA A 206 -44.90 39.53 -1.58
N ALA A 207 -45.75 38.50 -1.45
CA ALA A 207 -47.04 38.38 -2.12
C ALA A 207 -46.93 38.31 -3.67
N ASN A 208 -46.81 37.10 -4.20
CA ASN A 208 -47.67 36.71 -5.32
C ASN A 208 -48.15 35.25 -5.14
N ARG A 209 -49.37 34.99 -5.59
CA ARG A 209 -50.25 33.89 -5.13
C ARG A 209 -51.12 33.42 -6.31
N PHE A 210 -51.68 32.21 -6.21
CA PHE A 210 -52.57 31.55 -7.19
C PHE A 210 -51.82 31.09 -8.47
N ASP A 211 -52.10 29.94 -9.09
CA ASP A 211 -53.20 28.94 -9.05
C ASP A 211 -52.59 27.52 -9.26
N ASP A 212 -53.20 26.35 -9.01
CA ASP A 212 -54.33 25.89 -8.18
C ASP A 212 -54.19 24.34 -8.00
N VAL A 213 -55.00 23.70 -7.17
CA VAL A 213 -54.83 22.31 -6.67
C VAL A 213 -55.98 21.37 -7.09
N ARG A 214 -55.63 20.14 -7.51
CA ARG A 214 -56.46 18.91 -7.57
C ARG A 214 -57.92 18.99 -8.11
N SER A 215 -58.13 18.32 -9.24
CA SER A 215 -59.14 17.25 -9.43
C SER A 215 -58.89 16.56 -10.78
N VAL A 216 -59.34 15.33 -11.07
CA VAL A 216 -60.40 14.49 -10.49
C VAL A 216 -59.98 13.00 -10.60
N ALA A 217 -60.53 12.14 -9.75
CA ALA A 217 -60.54 10.69 -9.98
C ALA A 217 -61.90 10.25 -10.57
N SER A 218 -61.90 9.10 -11.25
CA SER A 218 -63.06 8.38 -11.83
C SER A 218 -63.51 8.78 -13.25
N MET A 219 -63.22 7.90 -14.22
CA MET A 219 -64.25 7.33 -15.10
C MET A 219 -63.76 6.01 -15.74
N LYS A 220 -64.71 5.22 -16.27
CA LYS A 220 -64.60 3.76 -16.49
C LYS A 220 -63.97 3.39 -17.86
N PRO A 221 -63.42 2.17 -18.01
CA PRO A 221 -62.98 1.65 -19.30
C PRO A 221 -64.18 1.23 -20.17
N THR A 222 -64.12 1.50 -21.48
CA THR A 222 -65.11 1.02 -22.45
C THR A 222 -64.46 0.63 -23.77
N GLU A 223 -64.46 -0.67 -24.03
CA GLU A 223 -64.51 -1.37 -25.33
C GLU A 223 -63.53 -0.99 -26.46
N PHE A 224 -62.66 -1.97 -26.78
CA PHE A 224 -62.38 -2.31 -28.17
C PHE A 224 -62.92 -3.72 -28.43
N ARG A 225 -63.83 -3.88 -29.40
CA ARG A 225 -64.50 -5.17 -29.68
C ARG A 225 -63.58 -6.11 -30.45
N VAL A 226 -63.46 -7.35 -29.97
CA VAL A 226 -62.98 -8.48 -30.77
C VAL A 226 -64.15 -9.04 -31.57
N ALA A 227 -63.92 -9.36 -32.85
CA ALA A 227 -64.86 -10.15 -33.64
C ALA A 227 -64.57 -11.64 -33.40
N ALA A 228 -65.61 -12.40 -33.05
CA ALA A 228 -65.50 -13.83 -32.77
C ALA A 228 -65.46 -14.67 -34.06
N GLY A 229 -64.81 -15.84 -33.97
CA GLY A 229 -64.81 -16.90 -34.98
C GLY A 229 -64.50 -18.22 -34.28
N ASP A 230 -65.53 -19.03 -34.07
CA ASP A 230 -65.58 -20.14 -33.12
C ASP A 230 -64.63 -21.33 -33.40
N SER A 231 -64.06 -21.92 -32.34
CA SER A 231 -64.22 -23.36 -32.05
C SER A 231 -63.69 -23.81 -30.66
N ASP A 232 -64.58 -24.51 -29.95
CA ASP A 232 -64.34 -25.49 -28.86
C ASP A 232 -63.76 -25.04 -27.48
N PRO A 233 -64.58 -25.01 -26.39
CA PRO A 233 -64.15 -24.53 -25.07
C PRO A 233 -63.51 -25.56 -24.12
N ASP A 234 -63.49 -26.87 -24.44
CA ASP A 234 -63.08 -27.92 -23.47
C ASP A 234 -61.59 -28.36 -23.56
N SER A 235 -60.77 -27.69 -24.38
CA SER A 235 -59.32 -27.98 -24.50
C SER A 235 -58.39 -27.06 -23.69
N PHE A 236 -58.92 -26.03 -23.01
CA PHE A 236 -58.08 -24.99 -22.39
C PHE A 236 -57.82 -25.18 -20.88
N PHE A 237 -58.71 -25.86 -20.15
CA PHE A 237 -58.64 -26.03 -18.69
C PHE A 237 -58.27 -27.46 -18.23
N LYS A 238 -57.63 -28.25 -19.10
CA LYS A 238 -57.03 -29.55 -18.73
C LYS A 238 -55.52 -29.66 -19.04
N THR A 239 -54.83 -28.52 -19.05
CA THR A 239 -53.36 -28.43 -18.95
C THR A 239 -52.95 -27.49 -17.80
N ILE A 240 -53.79 -27.42 -16.76
CA ILE A 240 -53.55 -26.64 -15.52
C ILE A 240 -53.85 -27.54 -14.29
N SER A 241 -53.23 -28.72 -14.23
CA SER A 241 -53.11 -29.61 -13.07
C SER A 241 -52.30 -30.87 -13.46
N GLY A 242 -50.99 -30.75 -13.52
CA GLY A 242 -50.10 -31.84 -13.93
C GLY A 242 -48.73 -31.31 -14.32
N GLU A 243 -47.79 -31.38 -13.38
CA GLU A 243 -46.34 -31.27 -13.58
C GLU A 243 -45.89 -30.22 -14.62
N GLN A 244 -46.13 -28.94 -14.32
CA GLN A 244 -45.08 -27.97 -14.64
C GLN A 244 -43.90 -28.24 -13.71
N GLU A 245 -43.02 -29.14 -14.16
CA GLU A 245 -41.64 -29.14 -13.70
C GLU A 245 -41.14 -27.70 -13.71
N HIS A 246 -40.46 -27.30 -12.64
CA HIS A 246 -39.68 -26.07 -12.64
C HIS A 246 -38.55 -26.20 -13.66
N ARG A 247 -38.84 -25.94 -14.93
CA ARG A 247 -37.83 -25.46 -15.88
C ARG A 247 -37.51 -24.02 -15.52
N ALA A 248 -36.88 -23.87 -14.36
CA ALA A 248 -35.85 -22.88 -14.22
C ALA A 248 -34.97 -23.03 -15.46
N VAL A 249 -35.05 -22.04 -16.35
CA VAL A 249 -33.85 -21.66 -17.07
C VAL A 249 -32.90 -21.29 -15.94
N ALA A 250 -32.04 -22.23 -15.57
CA ALA A 250 -30.90 -21.91 -14.76
C ALA A 250 -30.15 -20.87 -15.58
N GLU A 251 -30.27 -19.60 -15.18
CA GLU A 251 -29.21 -18.65 -15.41
C GLU A 251 -27.96 -19.38 -14.89
N GLU A 252 -27.13 -19.89 -15.81
CA GLU A 252 -25.79 -20.33 -15.45
C GLU A 252 -25.18 -19.13 -14.76
N LYS A 253 -25.04 -19.25 -13.44
CA LYS A 253 -24.72 -18.15 -12.55
C LYS A 253 -23.24 -17.90 -12.68
N SER A 254 -22.88 -17.34 -13.84
CA SER A 254 -21.55 -16.97 -14.25
C SER A 254 -20.89 -16.24 -13.08
N ALA A 255 -19.67 -16.68 -12.75
CA ALA A 255 -18.93 -16.05 -11.68
C ALA A 255 -18.87 -14.54 -11.95
N PRO A 256 -19.18 -13.69 -10.96
CA PRO A 256 -19.19 -12.25 -11.18
C PRO A 256 -17.79 -11.82 -11.59
N ALA A 257 -17.72 -10.98 -12.62
CA ALA A 257 -16.44 -10.49 -13.11
C ALA A 257 -15.69 -9.70 -12.03
N PHE A 258 -14.36 -9.68 -12.14
CA PHE A 258 -13.48 -8.99 -11.20
C PHE A 258 -13.71 -9.41 -9.74
N ASP A 259 -13.87 -10.71 -9.50
CA ASP A 259 -14.10 -11.32 -8.18
C ASP A 259 -15.35 -10.80 -7.45
N GLY A 260 -16.29 -10.20 -8.21
CA GLY A 260 -17.47 -9.51 -7.67
C GLY A 260 -17.17 -8.21 -6.93
N LEU A 261 -16.00 -7.60 -7.15
CA LEU A 261 -15.63 -6.29 -6.60
C LEU A 261 -16.23 -5.13 -7.41
N CYS A 262 -16.57 -4.06 -6.70
CA CYS A 262 -17.22 -2.89 -7.29
C CYS A 262 -16.20 -1.97 -7.99
N LEU A 263 -16.15 -2.00 -9.33
CA LEU A 263 -15.28 -1.14 -10.16
C LEU A 263 -15.37 0.36 -9.77
N VAL A 264 -16.57 0.87 -9.51
CA VAL A 264 -16.77 2.28 -9.13
C VAL A 264 -16.19 2.61 -7.76
N SER A 265 -16.25 1.67 -6.79
CA SER A 265 -15.60 1.85 -5.48
C SER A 265 -14.08 1.83 -5.61
N ALA A 266 -13.53 0.95 -6.45
CA ALA A 266 -12.09 0.88 -6.71
C ALA A 266 -11.56 2.19 -7.32
N VAL A 267 -12.30 2.84 -8.23
CA VAL A 267 -11.90 4.10 -8.87
C VAL A 267 -12.15 5.33 -7.98
N HIS A 268 -13.38 5.52 -7.48
CA HIS A 268 -13.75 6.75 -6.78
C HIS A 268 -13.54 6.70 -5.27
N GLY A 269 -13.76 5.55 -4.63
CA GLY A 269 -13.51 5.36 -3.20
C GLY A 269 -12.08 4.93 -2.87
N ARG A 270 -11.34 4.42 -3.88
CA ARG A 270 -10.08 3.67 -3.69
C ARG A 270 -10.23 2.48 -2.73
N GLU A 271 -11.43 1.89 -2.71
CA GLU A 271 -11.80 0.83 -1.77
C GLU A 271 -12.33 -0.40 -2.51
N LEU A 272 -11.75 -1.56 -2.21
CA LEU A 272 -12.16 -2.85 -2.78
C LEU A 272 -13.38 -3.41 -2.04
N VAL A 273 -14.55 -2.84 -2.32
CA VAL A 273 -15.84 -3.28 -1.74
C VAL A 273 -16.48 -4.34 -2.62
N LYS A 274 -16.82 -5.50 -2.03
CA LYS A 274 -17.62 -6.53 -2.72
C LYS A 274 -19.01 -6.00 -3.05
N GLY A 275 -19.41 -6.16 -4.30
CA GLY A 275 -20.74 -5.80 -4.76
C GLY A 275 -21.79 -6.85 -4.37
N THR A 276 -23.06 -6.54 -4.64
CA THR A 276 -24.19 -7.42 -4.34
C THR A 276 -24.93 -7.82 -5.62
N ALA A 277 -25.42 -9.06 -5.68
CA ALA A 277 -26.25 -9.53 -6.80
C ALA A 277 -27.55 -8.70 -6.99
N ARG A 278 -28.05 -8.05 -5.93
CA ARG A 278 -29.17 -7.09 -6.02
C ARG A 278 -28.82 -5.84 -6.84
N SER A 279 -27.54 -5.46 -6.88
CA SER A 279 -27.01 -4.34 -7.63
C SER A 279 -26.08 -4.84 -8.74
N GLN A 280 -26.57 -5.77 -9.58
CA GLN A 280 -25.82 -6.28 -10.72
C GLN A 280 -26.14 -5.57 -12.06
N VAL A 281 -25.21 -5.62 -13.01
CA VAL A 281 -25.38 -5.20 -14.42
C VAL A 281 -24.62 -6.19 -15.30
N ASN A 282 -25.20 -6.61 -16.43
CA ASN A 282 -24.42 -7.24 -17.50
C ASN A 282 -23.88 -6.14 -18.43
N TYR A 283 -22.57 -6.08 -18.63
CA TYR A 283 -21.91 -5.13 -19.53
C TYR A 283 -20.77 -5.84 -20.27
N ARG A 284 -20.69 -5.67 -21.60
CA ARG A 284 -19.76 -6.40 -22.49
C ARG A 284 -19.74 -7.92 -22.26
N GLY A 285 -20.91 -8.51 -21.97
CA GLY A 285 -21.05 -9.95 -21.70
C GLY A 285 -20.63 -10.40 -20.30
N GLN A 286 -20.15 -9.49 -19.45
CA GLN A 286 -19.67 -9.78 -18.10
C GLN A 286 -20.67 -9.32 -17.04
N THR A 287 -20.87 -10.12 -15.99
CA THR A 287 -21.75 -9.79 -14.85
C THR A 287 -20.98 -9.00 -13.79
N LEU A 288 -21.24 -7.69 -13.71
CA LEU A 288 -20.68 -6.77 -12.72
C LEU A 288 -21.56 -6.68 -11.47
N TYR A 289 -20.96 -6.65 -10.28
CA TYR A 289 -21.64 -6.36 -9.03
C TYR A 289 -21.20 -5.00 -8.45
N PHE A 290 -22.16 -4.21 -7.98
CA PHE A 290 -21.91 -2.92 -7.32
C PHE A 290 -22.24 -2.97 -5.84
N SER A 291 -21.51 -2.20 -5.02
CA SER A 291 -21.74 -2.10 -3.58
C SER A 291 -23.02 -1.34 -3.23
N SER A 292 -23.50 -0.47 -4.12
CA SER A 292 -24.74 0.29 -3.97
C SER A 292 -25.43 0.51 -5.32
N SER A 293 -26.74 0.81 -5.27
CA SER A 293 -27.51 1.26 -6.44
C SER A 293 -26.97 2.56 -7.02
N GLU A 294 -26.42 3.45 -6.19
CA GLU A 294 -25.78 4.68 -6.65
C GLU A 294 -24.51 4.39 -7.46
N ASN A 295 -23.65 3.48 -7.00
CA ASN A 295 -22.46 3.08 -7.73
C ASN A 295 -22.83 2.40 -9.06
N LYS A 296 -23.88 1.58 -9.09
CA LYS A 296 -24.47 1.07 -10.34
C LYS A 296 -24.90 2.22 -11.28
N SER A 297 -25.57 3.25 -10.77
CA SER A 297 -25.99 4.40 -11.58
C SER A 297 -24.78 5.22 -12.10
N ARG A 298 -23.75 5.42 -11.28
CA ARG A 298 -22.50 6.08 -11.69
C ARG A 298 -21.78 5.30 -12.79
N PHE A 299 -21.73 3.98 -12.71
CA PHE A 299 -21.19 3.13 -13.77
C PHE A 299 -21.98 3.30 -15.08
N LEU A 300 -23.31 3.16 -15.02
CA LEU A 300 -24.19 3.27 -16.19
C LEU A 300 -24.13 4.66 -16.86
N ALA A 301 -23.84 5.72 -16.10
CA ALA A 301 -23.68 7.07 -16.64
C ALA A 301 -22.39 7.28 -17.43
N SER A 302 -21.28 6.60 -17.08
CA SER A 302 -19.99 6.71 -17.77
C SER A 302 -19.20 5.38 -17.76
N PRO A 303 -19.65 4.31 -18.44
CA PRO A 303 -19.05 2.97 -18.29
C PRO A 303 -17.55 2.94 -18.60
N ASP A 304 -17.12 3.59 -19.69
CA ASP A 304 -15.73 3.58 -20.15
C ASP A 304 -14.75 4.31 -19.20
N THR A 305 -15.24 5.06 -18.21
CA THR A 305 -14.41 5.65 -17.14
C THR A 305 -14.01 4.61 -16.07
N TYR A 306 -14.82 3.57 -15.90
CA TYR A 306 -14.62 2.52 -14.90
C TYR A 306 -14.23 1.18 -15.52
N TRP A 307 -14.36 1.04 -16.84
CA TRP A 307 -14.02 -0.17 -17.56
C TRP A 307 -12.49 -0.30 -17.67
N PRO A 308 -11.90 -1.44 -17.26
CA PRO A 308 -10.47 -1.65 -17.40
C PRO A 308 -10.01 -1.77 -18.86
N MET A 309 -8.76 -1.39 -19.11
CA MET A 309 -8.08 -1.65 -20.37
C MET A 309 -8.02 -3.15 -20.65
N LEU A 310 -7.91 -3.51 -21.93
CA LEU A 310 -7.80 -4.89 -22.41
C LEU A 310 -9.01 -5.77 -21.98
N ASP A 311 -10.14 -5.13 -21.65
CA ASP A 311 -11.34 -5.73 -21.05
C ASP A 311 -11.06 -6.50 -19.74
N GLY A 312 -10.04 -6.07 -19.00
CA GLY A 312 -9.62 -6.68 -17.74
C GLY A 312 -8.51 -7.72 -17.85
N ALA A 313 -7.94 -7.95 -19.03
CA ALA A 313 -6.78 -8.84 -19.17
C ALA A 313 -5.49 -8.22 -18.60
N CYS A 314 -4.59 -9.07 -18.12
CA CYS A 314 -3.25 -8.69 -17.68
C CYS A 314 -2.43 -8.16 -18.86
N ALA A 315 -1.99 -6.90 -18.78
CA ALA A 315 -1.18 -6.31 -19.85
C ALA A 315 0.20 -6.97 -19.99
N MET A 316 0.83 -7.36 -18.89
CA MET A 316 2.17 -7.94 -18.90
C MET A 316 2.17 -9.34 -19.52
N THR A 317 1.29 -10.23 -19.06
CA THR A 317 1.14 -11.59 -19.61
C THR A 317 0.72 -11.60 -21.08
N LEU A 318 -0.05 -10.59 -21.51
CA LEU A 318 -0.39 -10.41 -22.92
C LEU A 318 0.80 -9.95 -23.78
N LEU A 319 1.81 -9.31 -23.21
CA LEU A 319 3.05 -8.93 -23.90
C LEU A 319 4.12 -10.04 -23.85
N GLU A 320 4.24 -10.76 -22.74
CA GLU A 320 5.30 -11.75 -22.52
C GLU A 320 4.97 -13.11 -23.15
N ASP A 321 3.75 -13.59 -22.94
CA ASP A 321 3.32 -14.95 -23.32
C ASP A 321 2.27 -14.95 -24.46
N GLU A 322 1.88 -13.78 -24.96
CA GLU A 322 0.72 -13.56 -25.85
C GLU A 322 -0.63 -14.08 -25.27
N GLN A 323 -0.67 -14.41 -23.97
CA GLN A 323 -1.84 -15.02 -23.33
C GLN A 323 -2.75 -13.99 -22.67
N ARG A 324 -4.05 -14.03 -23.02
CA ARG A 324 -5.11 -13.33 -22.29
C ARG A 324 -5.43 -14.04 -20.97
N VAL A 325 -4.65 -13.73 -19.94
CA VAL A 325 -4.97 -14.06 -18.55
C VAL A 325 -5.78 -12.92 -17.92
N ALA A 326 -6.83 -13.23 -17.17
CA ALA A 326 -7.62 -12.22 -16.45
C ALA A 326 -6.79 -11.58 -15.33
N GLY A 327 -6.79 -10.25 -15.25
CA GLY A 327 -6.19 -9.51 -14.15
C GLY A 327 -7.18 -9.29 -13.00
N SER A 328 -6.67 -9.14 -11.79
CA SER A 328 -7.48 -8.85 -10.60
C SER A 328 -7.51 -7.35 -10.26
N LEU A 329 -8.61 -6.89 -9.65
CA LEU A 329 -8.68 -5.56 -9.04
C LEU A 329 -7.78 -5.41 -7.80
N GLU A 330 -7.29 -6.52 -7.22
CA GLU A 330 -6.26 -6.48 -6.18
C GLU A 330 -4.89 -6.02 -6.73
N PHE A 331 -4.62 -6.29 -8.02
CA PHE A 331 -3.42 -5.87 -8.74
C PHE A 331 -3.82 -4.90 -9.85
N ALA A 332 -4.31 -3.73 -9.47
CA ALA A 332 -4.74 -2.67 -10.39
C ALA A 332 -3.84 -1.43 -10.31
N ALA A 333 -3.45 -0.89 -11.47
CA ALA A 333 -2.79 0.40 -11.60
C ALA A 333 -3.66 1.38 -12.40
N VAL A 334 -3.60 2.68 -12.08
CA VAL A 334 -4.25 3.73 -12.87
C VAL A 334 -3.19 4.51 -13.65
N PHE A 335 -3.26 4.47 -14.97
CA PHE A 335 -2.34 5.19 -15.86
C PHE A 335 -3.11 5.89 -16.98
N ARG A 336 -2.78 7.18 -17.23
CA ARG A 336 -3.46 8.05 -18.22
C ARG A 336 -5.00 8.06 -18.12
N LYS A 337 -5.53 8.03 -16.89
CA LYS A 337 -6.97 7.93 -16.53
C LYS A 337 -7.65 6.59 -16.83
N HIS A 338 -6.92 5.57 -17.28
CA HIS A 338 -7.43 4.23 -17.50
C HIS A 338 -6.95 3.26 -16.40
N ILE A 339 -7.77 2.26 -16.10
CA ILE A 339 -7.44 1.18 -15.16
C ILE A 339 -6.74 0.06 -15.93
N TRP A 340 -5.61 -0.40 -15.42
CA TRP A 340 -4.87 -1.55 -15.91
C TRP A 340 -4.90 -2.63 -14.83
N LEU A 341 -5.31 -3.85 -15.17
CA LEU A 341 -5.31 -4.99 -14.25
C LEU A 341 -4.14 -5.90 -14.57
N PHE A 342 -3.69 -6.66 -13.57
CA PHE A 342 -2.57 -7.59 -13.68
C PHE A 342 -2.92 -8.93 -13.04
N ALA A 343 -2.35 -10.01 -13.57
CA ALA A 343 -2.56 -11.36 -13.05
C ALA A 343 -1.83 -11.59 -11.72
N SER A 344 -0.76 -10.84 -11.45
CA SER A 344 0.00 -10.89 -10.21
C SER A 344 0.57 -9.52 -9.81
N GLN A 345 1.10 -9.43 -8.59
CA GLN A 345 1.77 -8.24 -8.10
C GLN A 345 3.07 -7.95 -8.89
N GLU A 346 3.78 -8.97 -9.35
CA GLU A 346 5.02 -8.86 -10.11
C GLU A 346 4.76 -8.20 -11.47
N ALA A 347 3.74 -8.67 -12.20
CA ALA A 347 3.29 -8.08 -13.47
C ALA A 347 2.89 -6.61 -13.31
N MET A 348 2.20 -6.26 -12.22
CA MET A 348 1.88 -4.86 -11.89
C MET A 348 3.14 -4.03 -11.60
N GLN A 349 4.12 -4.58 -10.88
CA GLN A 349 5.37 -3.89 -10.57
C GLN A 349 6.26 -3.71 -11.81
N GLU A 350 6.22 -4.63 -12.77
CA GLU A 350 6.89 -4.48 -14.07
C GLU A 350 6.27 -3.33 -14.87
N PHE A 351 4.94 -3.31 -15.00
CA PHE A 351 4.20 -2.21 -15.61
C PHE A 351 4.53 -0.85 -14.97
N LEU A 352 4.69 -0.78 -13.65
CA LEU A 352 5.01 0.47 -12.94
C LEU A 352 6.46 0.97 -13.15
N ARG A 353 7.36 0.18 -13.77
CA ARG A 353 8.73 0.63 -14.11
C ARG A 353 8.74 1.50 -15.36
N ASP A 354 8.08 1.05 -16.42
CA ASP A 354 7.83 1.85 -17.63
C ASP A 354 6.38 1.71 -18.11
N PRO A 355 5.43 2.41 -17.45
CA PRO A 355 4.02 2.34 -17.81
C PRO A 355 3.74 3.06 -19.14
N ALA A 356 4.66 3.88 -19.65
CA ALA A 356 4.47 4.60 -20.88
C ALA A 356 4.69 3.69 -22.09
N ASP A 357 5.83 3.00 -22.13
CA ASP A 357 6.21 2.06 -23.19
C ASP A 357 5.23 0.88 -23.24
N ILE A 358 5.03 0.21 -22.11
CA ILE A 358 4.14 -0.96 -22.00
C ILE A 358 2.71 -0.60 -22.43
N ALA A 359 2.17 0.55 -22.00
CA ALA A 359 0.83 0.96 -22.40
C ALA A 359 0.68 1.24 -23.91
N SER A 360 1.70 1.78 -24.59
CA SER A 360 1.69 1.88 -26.06
C SER A 360 1.72 0.50 -26.70
N THR A 361 2.72 -0.33 -26.34
CA THR A 361 2.99 -1.63 -26.96
C THR A 361 1.80 -2.59 -26.82
N THR A 362 1.16 -2.68 -25.65
CA THR A 362 -0.04 -3.55 -25.50
C THR A 362 -1.27 -3.00 -26.25
N THR A 363 -1.38 -1.68 -26.42
CA THR A 363 -2.48 -1.07 -27.19
C THR A 363 -2.31 -1.31 -28.69
N GLU A 364 -1.07 -1.25 -29.20
CA GLU A 364 -0.75 -1.59 -30.59
C GLU A 364 -0.97 -3.08 -30.86
N LEU A 365 -0.45 -3.97 -30.00
CA LEU A 365 -0.66 -5.42 -30.11
C LEU A 365 -2.14 -5.82 -30.11
N THR A 366 -2.96 -5.21 -29.24
CA THR A 366 -4.41 -5.49 -29.23
C THR A 366 -5.17 -4.91 -30.43
N ALA A 367 -4.68 -3.85 -31.06
CA ALA A 367 -5.24 -3.34 -32.31
C ALA A 367 -4.89 -4.23 -33.52
N GLU A 368 -3.78 -4.96 -33.47
CA GLU A 368 -3.42 -5.95 -34.49
C GLU A 368 -4.19 -7.27 -34.33
N LEU A 369 -4.36 -7.77 -33.11
CA LEU A 369 -5.16 -8.97 -32.80
C LEU A 369 -6.67 -8.83 -33.08
N GLN A 370 -7.13 -7.63 -33.46
CA GLN A 370 -8.52 -7.33 -33.82
C GLN A 370 -8.74 -7.12 -35.33
N ARG A 371 -7.71 -7.33 -36.17
CA ARG A 371 -7.80 -7.32 -37.64
C ARG A 371 -7.88 -8.72 -38.22
#